data_AF-A0A4V2PHH8-F1
#
_entry.id   AF-A0A4V2PHH8-F1
#
_cell.length_a   1.000
_cell.length_b   1.000
_cell.length_c   1.000
_cell.angle_alpha   90.00
_cell.angle_beta   90.00
_cell.angle_gamma   90.00
#
_symmetry.space_group_name_H-M   'P 1'
#
loop_
_entity.id
_entity.type
_entity.pdbx_description
1 polymer ?
#
loop_
_entity_poly.entity_id
_entity_poly.type
_entity_poly.pdbx_seq_one_letter_code
_entity_poly.pdbx_strand_id
1 'polypeptide(L)'
;MPKDTSPVCFRLTPEDRQLVEMVAAYMDQSVSTFLRTVVVGTASRIVAEHGGEKIVQELHERNERMGEEQRRAFEETARRIAASARD
;
A
#
# COMPACT_ATOMS: atom_id res chain seq x y z
N MET A 1 3.45 -2.66 -28.57
CA MET A 1 3.35 -3.01 -27.14
C MET A 1 2.17 -2.24 -26.56
N PRO A 2 1.18 -2.91 -25.93
CA PRO A 2 0.10 -2.20 -25.25
C PRO A 2 0.72 -1.41 -24.09
N LYS A 3 0.49 -0.10 -24.05
CA LYS A 3 0.94 0.75 -22.94
C LYS A 3 0.05 0.44 -21.74
N ASP A 4 0.68 0.12 -20.62
CA ASP A 4 0.02 -0.12 -19.35
C ASP A 4 -0.68 1.18 -18.90
N THR A 5 -2.01 1.20 -19.02
CA THR A 5 -2.88 2.34 -18.66
C THR A 5 -3.36 2.28 -17.21
N SER A 6 -2.93 1.28 -16.44
CA SER A 6 -3.28 1.17 -15.03
C SER A 6 -2.64 2.33 -14.24
N PRO A 7 -3.41 3.04 -13.40
CA PRO A 7 -2.85 4.05 -12.50
C PRO A 7 -1.70 3.46 -11.68
N VAL A 8 -0.63 4.25 -11.44
CA VAL A 8 0.63 3.83 -10.78
C VAL A 8 0.40 3.10 -9.44
N CYS A 9 -0.74 3.32 -8.79
CA CYS A 9 -1.11 2.74 -7.50
C CYS A 9 -1.64 1.29 -7.54
N PHE A 10 -1.91 0.70 -8.70
CA PHE A 10 -2.36 -0.70 -8.80
C PHE A 10 -1.65 -1.42 -9.95
N ARG A 11 -0.37 -1.79 -9.72
CA ARG A 11 0.34 -2.69 -10.63
C ARG A 11 -0.14 -4.12 -10.41
N LEU A 12 -1.11 -4.54 -11.21
CA LEU A 12 -1.49 -5.93 -11.34
C LEU A 12 -0.45 -6.67 -12.19
N THR A 13 -0.18 -7.94 -11.87
CA THR A 13 0.55 -8.80 -12.80
C THR A 13 -0.28 -8.98 -14.08
N PRO A 14 0.31 -9.38 -15.22
CA PRO A 14 -0.46 -9.67 -16.43
C PRO A 14 -1.59 -10.69 -16.21
N GLU A 15 -1.34 -11.71 -15.38
CA GLU A 15 -2.31 -12.76 -15.03
C GLU A 15 -3.47 -12.18 -14.20
N ASP A 16 -3.18 -11.42 -13.15
CA ASP A 16 -4.20 -10.77 -12.33
C ASP A 16 -5.03 -9.78 -13.15
N ARG A 17 -4.38 -9.04 -14.05
CA ARG A 17 -5.05 -8.09 -14.94
C ARG A 17 -6.04 -8.81 -15.85
N GLN A 18 -5.64 -9.91 -16.47
CA GLN A 18 -6.50 -10.68 -17.36
C GLN A 18 -7.72 -11.24 -16.62
N LEU A 19 -7.51 -11.73 -15.39
CA LEU A 19 -8.60 -12.17 -14.53
C LEU A 19 -9.58 -11.02 -14.22
N VAL A 20 -9.07 -9.86 -13.82
CA VAL A 20 -9.88 -8.67 -13.51
C VAL A 20 -10.64 -8.19 -14.74
N GLU A 21 -10.00 -8.14 -15.92
CA GLU A 21 -10.64 -7.75 -17.18
C GLU A 21 -11.77 -8.71 -17.57
N MET A 22 -11.56 -10.02 -17.44
CA MET A 22 -12.56 -11.03 -17.73
C MET A 22 -13.79 -10.89 -16.81
N VAL A 23 -13.57 -10.71 -15.51
CA VAL A 23 -14.68 -10.56 -14.55
C VAL A 23 -15.40 -9.22 -14.72
N ALA A 24 -14.65 -8.13 -14.94
CA ALA A 24 -15.26 -6.82 -15.20
C ALA A 24 -16.15 -6.86 -16.45
N ALA A 25 -15.67 -7.48 -17.53
CA ALA A 25 -16.46 -7.67 -18.75
C ALA A 25 -17.70 -8.55 -18.51
N TYR A 26 -17.59 -9.64 -17.75
CA TYR A 26 -18.72 -10.48 -17.37
C TYR A 26 -19.79 -9.70 -16.58
N MET A 27 -19.37 -8.74 -15.77
CA MET A 27 -20.25 -7.88 -14.99
C MET A 27 -20.76 -6.64 -15.76
N ASP A 28 -20.46 -6.52 -17.05
CA ASP A 28 -20.76 -5.34 -17.87
C ASP A 28 -20.22 -4.02 -17.26
N GLN A 29 -19.00 -4.08 -16.72
CA GLN A 29 -18.32 -2.96 -16.09
C GLN A 29 -16.98 -2.67 -16.74
N SER A 30 -16.57 -1.39 -16.69
CA SER A 30 -15.16 -1.05 -16.94
C SER A 30 -14.27 -1.62 -15.82
N VAL A 31 -13.02 -1.95 -16.14
CA VAL A 31 -12.02 -2.43 -15.18
C VAL A 31 -11.88 -1.48 -13.99
N SER A 32 -11.88 -0.16 -14.24
CA SER A 32 -11.75 0.84 -13.17
C SER A 32 -12.98 0.90 -12.27
N THR A 33 -14.19 0.77 -12.83
CA THR A 33 -15.44 0.70 -12.06
C THR A 33 -15.46 -0.54 -11.17
N PHE A 34 -15.11 -1.70 -11.74
CA PHE A 34 -15.06 -2.96 -11.00
C PHE A 34 -14.06 -2.89 -9.84
N LEU A 35 -12.81 -2.49 -10.12
CA LEU A 35 -11.78 -2.36 -9.10
C LEU A 35 -12.18 -1.37 -7.99
N ARG A 36 -12.72 -0.21 -8.35
CA ARG A 36 -13.20 0.77 -7.35
C ARG A 36 -14.27 0.16 -6.45
N THR A 37 -15.23 -0.55 -7.02
CA THR A 37 -16.33 -1.18 -6.28
C THR A 37 -15.80 -2.23 -5.31
N VAL A 38 -14.92 -3.11 -5.77
CA VAL A 38 -14.32 -4.17 -4.95
C VAL A 38 -13.45 -3.60 -3.83
N VAL A 39 -12.59 -2.61 -4.15
CA VAL A 39 -11.68 -1.99 -3.17
C VAL A 39 -12.46 -1.24 -2.09
N VAL A 40 -13.41 -0.38 -2.49
CA VAL A 40 -14.21 0.40 -1.53
C VAL A 40 -15.10 -0.51 -0.69
N GLY A 41 -15.74 -1.52 -1.30
CA GLY A 41 -16.55 -2.49 -0.58
C GLY A 41 -15.73 -3.29 0.44
N THR A 42 -14.55 -3.75 0.05
CA THR A 42 -13.64 -4.48 0.95
C THR A 42 -13.16 -3.58 2.09
N ALA A 43 -12.74 -2.36 1.81
CA ALA A 43 -12.32 -1.39 2.83
C ALA A 43 -13.45 -1.10 3.82
N SER A 44 -14.67 -0.91 3.32
CA SER A 44 -15.84 -0.63 4.15
C SER A 44 -16.16 -1.81 5.09
N ARG A 45 -16.05 -3.04 4.59
CA ARG A 45 -16.22 -4.26 5.40
C ARG A 45 -15.16 -4.36 6.50
N ILE A 46 -13.89 -4.11 6.17
CA ILE A 46 -12.79 -4.12 7.15
C ILE A 46 -13.04 -3.07 8.26
N VAL A 47 -13.45 -1.86 7.88
CA VAL A 47 -13.78 -0.80 8.86
C VAL A 47 -14.96 -1.20 9.74
N ALA A 48 -15.98 -1.84 9.17
CA ALA A 48 -17.13 -2.32 9.94
C ALA A 48 -16.76 -3.46 10.91
N GLU A 49 -15.85 -4.36 10.51
CA GLU A 49 -15.43 -5.52 11.30
C GLU A 49 -14.49 -5.15 12.45
N HIS A 50 -13.52 -4.26 12.20
CA HIS A 50 -12.47 -3.94 13.17
C HIS A 50 -12.67 -2.60 13.90
N GLY A 51 -13.57 -1.74 13.40
CA GLY A 51 -13.77 -0.39 13.90
C GLY A 51 -12.75 0.59 13.34
N GLY A 52 -13.24 1.74 12.86
CA GLY A 52 -12.38 2.77 12.26
C GLY A 52 -11.33 3.33 13.22
N GLU A 53 -11.69 3.53 14.49
CA GLU A 53 -10.78 4.04 15.52
C GLU A 53 -9.57 3.11 15.74
N LYS A 54 -9.82 1.80 15.80
CA LYS A 54 -8.77 0.79 15.95
C LYS A 54 -7.81 0.80 14.76
N ILE A 55 -8.33 0.88 13.54
CA ILE A 55 -7.51 0.94 12.32
C ILE A 55 -6.63 2.19 12.31
N VAL A 56 -7.18 3.35 12.70
CA VAL A 56 -6.43 4.61 12.76
C VAL A 56 -5.36 4.55 13.85
N GLN A 57 -5.68 3.98 15.01
CA GLN A 57 -4.72 3.81 16.10
C GLN A 57 -3.55 2.89 15.68
N GLU A 58 -3.85 1.72 15.14
CA GLU A 58 -2.80 0.79 14.67
C GLU A 58 -1.92 1.42 13.58
N LEU A 59 -2.50 2.23 12.70
CA LEU A 59 -1.74 2.98 11.69
C LEU A 59 -0.81 4.01 12.35
N HIS A 60 -1.27 4.72 13.37
CA HIS A 60 -0.48 5.69 14.11
C HIS A 60 0.71 5.03 14.81
N GLU A 61 0.45 3.99 15.62
CA GLU A 61 1.48 3.23 16.34
C GLU A 61 2.54 2.65 15.40
N ARG A 62 2.11 2.14 14.23
CA ARG A 62 3.04 1.64 13.21
C ARG A 62 3.92 2.76 12.65
N ASN A 63 3.36 3.94 12.40
CA ASN A 63 4.12 5.07 11.85
C ASN A 63 5.12 5.61 12.86
N GLU A 64 4.75 5.71 14.14
CA GLU A 64 5.66 6.08 15.22
C GLU A 64 6.83 5.10 15.31
N ARG A 65 6.54 3.80 15.31
CA ARG A 65 7.58 2.75 15.34
C ARG A 65 8.55 2.86 14.16
N MET A 66 8.04 3.03 12.93
CA MET A 66 8.89 3.21 11.75
C MET A 66 9.74 4.48 11.84
N GLY A 67 9.19 5.58 12.37
CA GLY A 67 9.92 6.82 12.60
C GLY A 67 11.05 6.65 13.60
N GLU A 68 10.81 5.92 14.69
CA GLU A 68 11.85 5.60 15.68
C GLU A 68 12.95 4.71 15.12
N GLU A 69 12.59 3.67 14.36
CA GLU A 69 13.55 2.78 13.68
C GLU A 69 14.45 3.56 12.73
N GLN A 70 13.87 4.45 11.91
CA GLN A 70 14.64 5.31 11.00
C GLN A 70 15.57 6.26 11.76
N ARG A 71 15.08 6.87 12.84
CA ARG A 71 15.90 7.75 13.68
C ARG A 71 17.10 7.01 14.28
N ARG A 72 16.89 5.80 14.82
CA ARG A 72 17.98 4.97 15.36
C ARG A 72 18.99 4.59 14.29
N ALA A 73 18.54 4.19 13.10
CA ALA A 73 19.43 3.86 11.99
C ALA A 73 20.27 5.07 11.53
N PHE A 74 19.67 6.26 11.53
CA PHE A 74 20.37 7.51 11.24
C PHE A 74 21.41 7.84 12.32
N GLU A 75 21.03 7.79 13.59
CA GLU A 75 21.94 8.04 14.73
C GLU A 75 23.14 7.07 14.73
N GLU A 76 22.91 5.79 14.44
CA GLU A 76 23.97 4.79 14.32
C GLU A 76 24.91 5.09 13.15
N THR A 77 24.34 5.42 11.98
CA THR A 77 25.13 5.80 10.80
C THR A 77 25.97 7.04 11.07
N ALA A 78 25.41 8.07 11.71
CA ALA A 78 26.12 9.29 12.08
C ALA A 78 27.26 9.01 13.07
N ARG A 79 27.05 8.13 14.06
CA ARG A 79 28.11 7.70 15.00
C ARG A 79 29.25 6.98 14.29
N ARG A 80 28.95 6.08 13.35
CA ARG A 80 29.98 5.38 12.56
C ARG A 80 30.82 6.35 11.72
N ILE A 81 30.17 7.30 11.05
CA ILE A 81 30.85 8.33 10.25
C ILE A 81 31.77 9.18 11.15
N ALA A 82 31.26 9.61 12.31
CA ALA A 82 32.03 10.40 13.26
C ALA A 82 33.23 9.64 13.85
N ALA A 83 33.10 8.31 14.07
CA ALA A 83 34.20 7.46 14.50
C ALA A 83 35.26 7.30 13.40
N SER A 84 34.85 7.02 12.16
CA SER A 84 35.77 6.87 11.01
C SER A 84 36.51 8.14 10.61
N ALA A 85 36.03 9.32 11.05
CA ALA A 85 36.69 10.59 10.77
C ALA A 85 37.73 10.98 11.83
N ARG A 86 37.88 10.20 12.90
CA ARG A 86 38.86 10.41 13.99
C ARG A 86 40.08 9.50 13.90
N ASP A 87 40.02 8.48 13.04
CA ASP A 87 41.15 7.62 12.65
C ASP A 87 41.84 8.18 11.40
#